data_AF-A0AAN8DY36-F1
#
_entry.id   AF-A0AAN8DY36-F1
#
_cell.length_a   1.000
_cell.length_b   1.000
_cell.length_c   1.000
_cell.angle_alpha   90.00
_cell.angle_beta   90.00
_cell.angle_gamma   90.00
#
_symmetry.space_group_name_H-M   'P 1'
#
loop_
_entity.id
_entity.type
_entity.pdbx_description
1 polymer ?
#
loop_
_entity_poly.entity_id
_entity_poly.type
_entity_poly.pdbx_seq_one_letter_code
_entity_poly.pdbx_strand_id
1 'polypeptide(L)'
;MASRLEINFIRLLSRCESIASEKRGEAEWRLEKYVSALEEMMVALRKSVSKPTAELLTEYMRKVDFLKGLLEADKLSSTTEKALANQFLAPGRTPTIANERMPVSKTVHMQTKARCTGEMRDELLGTV
;
A
#
# COMPACT_ATOMS: atom_id res chain seq x y z
N MET A 1 -19.49 -16.84 2.04
CA MET A 1 -19.83 -15.46 2.47
C MET A 1 -18.67 -14.95 3.31
N ALA A 2 -18.19 -13.72 3.06
CA ALA A 2 -17.05 -13.16 3.79
C ALA A 2 -17.38 -12.96 5.27
N SER A 3 -16.42 -13.20 6.14
CA SER A 3 -16.61 -12.98 7.59
C SER A 3 -16.70 -11.48 7.92
N ARG A 4 -17.28 -11.10 9.06
CA ARG A 4 -17.30 -9.69 9.51
C ARG A 4 -15.89 -9.11 9.63
N LEU A 5 -14.93 -9.93 10.08
CA LEU A 5 -13.52 -9.56 10.18
C LEU A 5 -12.93 -9.29 8.78
N GLU A 6 -13.21 -10.16 7.81
CA GLU A 6 -12.75 -10.00 6.43
C GLU A 6 -13.36 -8.76 5.77
N ILE A 7 -14.65 -8.50 5.97
CA ILE A 7 -15.31 -7.29 5.46
C ILE A 7 -14.67 -6.02 6.04
N ASN A 8 -14.41 -5.99 7.35
CA ASN A 8 -13.75 -4.86 7.98
C ASN A 8 -12.32 -4.67 7.45
N PHE A 9 -11.58 -5.76 7.28
CA PHE A 9 -10.24 -5.76 6.70
C PHE A 9 -10.25 -5.18 5.28
N ILE A 10 -11.14 -5.66 4.39
CA ILE A 10 -11.25 -5.16 3.00
C ILE A 10 -11.57 -3.66 2.98
N ARG A 11 -12.49 -3.19 3.82
CA ARG A 11 -12.86 -1.77 3.90
C ARG A 11 -11.68 -0.90 4.34
N LEU A 12 -10.95 -1.35 5.37
CA LEU A 12 -9.77 -0.63 5.84
C LEU A 12 -8.66 -0.65 4.79
N LEU A 13 -8.45 -1.78 4.12
CA LEU A 13 -7.45 -1.93 3.06
C LEU A 13 -7.71 -0.97 1.90
N SER A 14 -8.95 -0.94 1.41
CA SER A 14 -9.37 0.00 0.36
C SER A 14 -9.17 1.45 0.79
N ARG A 15 -9.45 1.78 2.06
CA ARG A 15 -9.21 3.14 2.58
C ARG A 15 -7.72 3.48 2.61
N CYS A 16 -6.85 2.55 3.00
CA CYS A 16 -5.40 2.74 2.97
C CYS A 16 -4.88 2.95 1.56
N GLU A 17 -5.37 2.19 0.58
CA GLU A 17 -5.00 2.35 -0.83
C GLU A 17 -5.43 3.73 -1.38
N SER A 18 -6.61 4.23 -0.99
CA SER A 18 -7.05 5.60 -1.33
C SER A 18 -6.14 6.66 -0.73
N ILE A 19 -5.84 6.57 0.58
CA ILE A 19 -4.93 7.54 1.24
C ILE A 19 -3.53 7.46 0.61
N ALA A 20 -3.13 6.29 0.09
CA ALA A 20 -1.87 6.10 -0.59
C ALA A 20 -1.78 6.68 -2.00
N SER A 21 -2.90 6.88 -2.70
CA SER A 21 -2.92 7.54 -4.00
C SER A 21 -3.00 9.06 -3.90
N GLU A 22 -3.44 9.58 -2.76
CA GLU A 22 -3.47 11.01 -2.47
C GLU A 22 -2.03 11.53 -2.22
N LYS A 23 -1.76 12.81 -2.57
CA LYS A 23 -0.49 13.46 -2.22
C LYS A 23 -0.41 13.57 -0.70
N ARG A 24 0.29 12.64 -0.06
CA ARG A 24 0.54 12.68 1.39
C ARG A 24 1.37 13.92 1.74
N GLY A 25 0.85 14.72 2.67
CA GLY A 25 1.68 15.68 3.40
C GLY A 25 2.39 15.01 4.57
N GLU A 26 3.39 15.70 5.13
CA GLU A 26 4.17 15.25 6.31
C GLU A 26 3.30 14.93 7.55
N ALA A 27 2.04 15.39 7.58
CA ALA A 27 1.10 15.19 8.68
C ALA A 27 0.17 13.96 8.53
N GLU A 28 0.29 13.15 7.47
CA GLU A 28 -0.66 12.05 7.21
C GLU A 28 -0.32 10.76 8.00
N TRP A 29 -0.23 10.87 9.33
CA TRP A 29 0.04 9.74 10.27
C TRP A 29 -1.04 8.65 10.26
N ARG A 30 -2.22 8.97 9.70
CA ARG A 30 -3.38 8.08 9.67
C ARG A 30 -3.08 6.80 8.91
N LEU A 31 -2.32 6.88 7.81
CA LEU A 31 -1.98 5.68 7.06
C LEU A 31 -1.16 4.72 7.93
N GLU A 32 -0.14 5.21 8.63
CA GLU A 32 0.70 4.37 9.48
C GLU A 32 -0.14 3.60 10.50
N LYS A 33 -1.06 4.28 11.19
CA LYS A 33 -1.94 3.65 12.18
C LYS A 33 -2.90 2.64 11.54
N TYR A 34 -3.45 2.96 10.37
CA TYR A 34 -4.35 2.04 9.66
C TYR A 34 -3.62 0.82 9.12
N VAL A 35 -2.38 0.97 8.67
CA VAL A 35 -1.53 -0.14 8.23
C VAL A 35 -1.17 -1.05 9.41
N SER A 36 -0.81 -0.50 10.58
CA SER A 36 -0.62 -1.31 11.79
C SER A 36 -1.89 -2.09 12.17
N ALA A 37 -3.06 -1.45 12.10
CA ALA A 37 -4.33 -2.15 12.34
C ALA A 37 -4.62 -3.25 11.31
N LEU A 38 -4.25 -3.06 10.04
CA LEU A 38 -4.36 -4.09 9.00
C LEU A 38 -3.49 -5.31 9.32
N GLU A 39 -2.27 -5.12 9.85
CA GLU A 39 -1.41 -6.24 10.26
C GLU A 39 -2.04 -7.06 11.39
N GLU A 40 -2.59 -6.40 12.40
CA GLU A 40 -3.29 -7.06 13.51
C GLU A 40 -4.50 -7.85 13.00
N MET A 41 -5.33 -7.22 12.15
CA MET A 41 -6.48 -7.87 11.53
C MET A 41 -6.07 -9.04 10.63
N MET A 42 -4.94 -8.96 9.94
CA MET A 42 -4.41 -10.03 9.12
C MET A 42 -3.98 -11.24 9.95
N VAL A 43 -3.31 -11.02 11.07
CA VAL A 43 -2.98 -12.09 12.02
C VAL A 43 -4.25 -12.76 12.54
N ALA A 44 -5.27 -11.97 12.89
CA ALA A 44 -6.56 -12.49 13.31
C ALA A 44 -7.27 -13.28 12.19
N LEU A 45 -7.25 -12.78 10.95
CA LEU A 45 -7.85 -13.43 9.78
C LEU A 45 -7.23 -14.80 9.51
N ARG A 46 -5.90 -14.92 9.58
CA ARG A 46 -5.19 -16.19 9.36
C ARG A 46 -5.54 -17.25 10.39
N LYS A 47 -5.89 -16.84 11.61
CA LYS A 47 -6.32 -17.71 12.72
C LYS A 47 -7.83 -17.99 12.72
N SER A 48 -8.62 -17.27 11.93
CA SER A 48 -10.07 -17.39 11.93
C SER A 48 -10.53 -18.74 11.33
N VAL A 49 -11.61 -19.29 11.88
CA VAL A 49 -12.21 -20.56 11.41
C VAL A 49 -12.82 -20.38 10.02
N SER A 50 -13.36 -19.19 9.73
CA SER A 50 -13.93 -18.81 8.43
C SER A 50 -12.94 -17.99 7.59
N LYS A 51 -11.66 -18.39 7.59
CA LYS A 51 -10.63 -17.67 6.86
C LYS A 51 -10.84 -17.73 5.35
N PRO A 52 -10.40 -16.70 4.60
CA PRO A 52 -10.44 -16.72 3.15
C PRO A 52 -9.55 -17.83 2.57
N THR A 53 -9.67 -18.09 1.26
CA THR A 53 -8.79 -19.01 0.55
C THR A 53 -7.32 -18.59 0.68
N ALA A 54 -6.40 -19.55 0.59
CA ALA A 54 -4.98 -19.27 0.69
C ALA A 54 -4.51 -18.23 -0.34
N GLU A 55 -5.02 -18.32 -1.57
CA GLU A 55 -4.75 -17.37 -2.66
C GLU A 55 -5.16 -15.94 -2.30
N LEU A 56 -6.37 -15.77 -1.76
CA LEU A 56 -6.89 -14.46 -1.37
C LEU A 56 -6.15 -13.89 -0.16
N LEU A 57 -5.77 -14.75 0.80
CA LEU A 57 -4.90 -14.36 1.92
C LEU A 57 -3.52 -13.90 1.45
N THR A 58 -2.91 -14.60 0.51
CA THR A 58 -1.62 -14.19 -0.09
C THR A 58 -1.73 -12.83 -0.78
N GLU A 59 -2.86 -12.57 -1.43
CA GLU A 59 -3.11 -11.29 -2.09
C GLU A 59 -3.32 -10.14 -1.09
N TYR A 60 -4.05 -10.38 0.00
CA TYR A 60 -4.16 -9.44 1.12
C TYR A 60 -2.81 -9.15 1.78
N MET A 61 -2.01 -10.19 2.03
CA MET A 61 -0.63 -10.04 2.53
C MET A 61 0.18 -9.14 1.62
N ARG A 62 0.23 -9.44 0.32
CA ARG A 62 0.94 -8.62 -0.67
C ARG A 62 0.52 -7.15 -0.64
N LYS A 63 -0.78 -6.86 -0.53
CA LYS A 63 -1.27 -5.48 -0.48
C LYS A 63 -0.87 -4.74 0.80
N VAL A 64 -0.90 -5.41 1.94
CA VAL A 64 -0.44 -4.80 3.21
C VAL A 64 1.07 -4.59 3.20
N ASP A 65 1.84 -5.58 2.73
CA ASP A 65 3.29 -5.47 2.59
C ASP A 65 3.68 -4.31 1.65
N PHE A 66 2.93 -4.12 0.56
CA PHE A 66 3.10 -2.98 -0.34
C PHE A 66 2.87 -1.64 0.37
N LEU A 67 1.78 -1.51 1.12
CA LEU A 67 1.46 -0.28 1.87
C LEU A 67 2.51 0.01 2.96
N LYS A 68 2.99 -1.03 3.66
CA LYS A 68 4.11 -0.91 4.61
C LYS A 68 5.38 -0.45 3.91
N GLY A 69 5.71 -1.06 2.79
CA GLY A 69 6.91 -0.72 2.02
C GLY A 69 6.89 0.74 1.52
N LEU A 70 5.72 1.28 1.16
CA LEU A 70 5.58 2.70 0.83
C LEU A 70 5.90 3.60 2.03
N LEU A 71 5.39 3.26 3.22
CA LEU A 71 5.68 4.02 4.45
C LEU A 71 7.16 3.98 4.82
N GLU A 72 7.79 2.81 4.70
CA GLU A 72 9.23 2.68 4.98
C GLU A 72 10.09 3.41 3.95
N ALA A 73 9.69 3.40 2.67
CA ALA A 73 10.38 4.18 1.65
C ALA A 73 10.27 5.69 1.91
N ASP A 74 9.11 6.19 2.32
CA ASP A 74 8.92 7.63 2.61
C ASP A 74 9.83 8.13 3.76
N LYS A 75 10.23 7.25 4.70
CA LYS A 75 11.14 7.57 5.83
C LYS A 75 12.60 7.71 5.44
N LEU A 76 13.00 7.25 4.24
CA LEU A 76 14.38 7.38 3.79
C LEU A 76 14.71 8.86 3.56
N SER A 77 15.97 9.26 3.74
CA SER A 77 16.37 10.66 3.56
C SER A 77 16.82 10.97 2.12
N SER A 78 17.44 10.00 1.45
CA SER A 78 17.93 10.15 0.07
C SER A 78 16.84 9.86 -0.97
N THR A 79 16.66 10.78 -1.92
CA THR A 79 15.80 10.63 -3.11
C THR A 79 16.13 9.37 -3.91
N THR A 80 17.41 9.03 -4.04
CA THR A 80 17.88 7.85 -4.76
C THR A 80 17.52 6.57 -4.01
N GLU A 81 17.70 6.56 -2.69
CA GLU A 81 17.30 5.42 -1.85
C GLU A 81 15.79 5.23 -1.86
N LYS A 82 15.00 6.31 -1.79
CA LYS A 82 13.54 6.29 -1.96
C LYS A 82 13.15 5.67 -3.30
N ALA A 83 13.78 6.12 -4.38
CA ALA A 83 13.48 5.62 -5.72
C ALA A 83 13.83 4.14 -5.86
N LEU A 84 14.96 3.70 -5.32
CA LEU A 84 15.37 2.29 -5.32
C LEU A 84 14.40 1.43 -4.51
N ALA A 85 14.08 1.83 -3.27
CA ALA A 85 13.14 1.11 -2.42
C ALA A 85 11.78 0.94 -3.11
N ASN A 86 11.26 2.01 -3.72
CA ASN A 86 9.99 1.99 -4.45
C ASN A 86 9.99 1.06 -5.68
N GLN A 87 11.15 0.81 -6.31
CA GLN A 87 11.25 -0.14 -7.43
C GLN A 87 11.09 -1.60 -7.01
N PHE A 88 11.46 -1.95 -5.77
CA PHE A 88 11.32 -3.31 -5.25
C PHE A 88 9.92 -3.60 -4.70
N LEU A 89 9.06 -2.59 -4.56
CA LEU A 89 7.69 -2.76 -4.08
C LEU A 89 6.83 -3.49 -5.11
N ALA A 90 6.14 -4.54 -4.66
CA ALA A 90 5.23 -5.32 -5.49
C ALA A 90 3.77 -4.93 -5.20
N PRO A 91 3.06 -4.22 -6.10
CA PRO A 91 1.67 -3.87 -5.88
C PRO A 91 0.75 -5.11 -5.92
N GLY A 92 -0.42 -4.98 -5.29
CA GLY A 92 -1.52 -5.93 -5.45
C GLY A 92 -1.89 -6.16 -6.92
N ARG A 93 -2.24 -7.40 -7.23
CA ARG A 93 -2.58 -7.93 -8.55
C ARG A 93 -4.08 -7.97 -8.81
N THR A 94 -4.90 -8.01 -7.76
CA THR A 94 -6.36 -8.04 -7.88
C THR A 94 -7.01 -6.75 -7.38
N PRO A 95 -8.21 -6.40 -7.88
CA PRO A 95 -9.08 -5.40 -7.25
C PRO A 95 -9.32 -5.70 -5.76
N THR A 96 -9.36 -4.67 -4.93
CA THR A 96 -9.73 -4.75 -3.50
C THR A 96 -11.25 -4.69 -3.33
N ILE A 97 -11.96 -3.95 -4.21
CA ILE A 97 -13.42 -3.87 -4.23
C ILE A 97 -13.97 -4.21 -5.63
N ALA A 98 -15.20 -4.72 -5.69
CA ALA A 98 -15.80 -5.27 -6.91
C ALA A 98 -15.97 -4.26 -8.08
N ASN A 99 -15.95 -2.95 -7.81
CA ASN A 99 -16.17 -1.91 -8.82
C ASN A 99 -14.85 -1.30 -9.37
N GLU A 100 -13.70 -1.86 -9.02
CA GLU A 100 -12.40 -1.38 -9.50
C GLU A 100 -12.01 -2.03 -10.84
N ARG A 101 -11.79 -1.19 -11.87
CA ARG A 101 -11.25 -1.64 -13.17
C ARG A 101 -9.79 -2.09 -13.11
N MET A 102 -9.02 -1.55 -12.16
CA MET A 102 -7.62 -1.88 -11.92
C MET A 102 -7.33 -1.74 -10.40
N PRO A 103 -6.52 -2.63 -9.79
CA PRO A 103 -6.03 -2.47 -8.42
C PRO A 103 -5.46 -1.09 -8.15
N VAL A 104 -5.99 -0.41 -7.13
CA VAL A 104 -5.51 0.91 -6.71
C VAL A 104 -4.04 0.85 -6.32
N SER A 105 -3.59 -0.24 -5.69
CA SER A 105 -2.16 -0.50 -5.41
C SER A 105 -1.26 -0.34 -6.64
N LYS A 106 -1.73 -0.74 -7.83
CA LYS A 106 -0.95 -0.62 -9.07
C LYS A 106 -0.88 0.84 -9.54
N THR A 107 -1.99 1.58 -9.42
CA THR A 107 -2.02 3.01 -9.72
C THR A 107 -1.11 3.79 -8.79
N VAL A 108 -1.15 3.49 -7.49
CA VAL A 108 -0.26 4.06 -6.47
C VAL A 108 1.20 3.80 -6.83
N HIS A 109 1.55 2.54 -7.13
CA HIS A 109 2.93 2.21 -7.51
C HIS A 109 3.42 2.99 -8.73
N MET A 110 2.58 3.14 -9.76
CA MET A 110 2.91 3.93 -10.95
C MET A 110 3.11 5.41 -10.63
N GLN A 111 2.23 6.00 -9.80
CA GLN A 111 2.34 7.39 -9.36
C GLN A 111 3.59 7.63 -8.52
N THR A 112 3.88 6.76 -7.55
CA THR A 112 5.07 6.85 -6.72
C THR A 112 6.34 6.75 -7.57
N LYS A 113 6.40 5.80 -8.51
CA LYS A 113 7.53 5.67 -9.42
C LYS A 113 7.74 6.94 -10.24
N ALA A 114 6.68 7.49 -10.82
CA ALA A 114 6.74 8.74 -11.59
C ALA A 114 7.23 9.92 -10.73
N ARG A 115 6.76 10.02 -9.48
CA ARG A 115 7.18 11.06 -8.53
C ARG A 115 8.67 10.95 -8.21
N CYS A 116 9.14 9.78 -7.78
CA CYS A 116 10.55 9.58 -7.44
C CYS A 116 11.48 9.84 -8.64
N THR A 117 11.09 9.43 -9.85
CA THR A 117 11.87 9.75 -11.06
C THR A 117 11.91 11.25 -11.35
N GLY A 118 10.81 11.97 -11.11
CA GLY A 118 10.77 13.43 -11.21
C GLY A 118 11.72 14.09 -10.23
N GLU A 119 11.63 13.73 -8.95
CA GLU A 119 12.49 14.26 -7.88
C GLU A 119 13.99 14.01 -8.17
N MET A 120 14.36 12.81 -8.60
CA MET A 120 15.75 12.50 -8.98
C MET A 120 16.23 13.34 -10.16
N ARG A 121 15.38 13.54 -11.18
CA ARG A 121 15.74 14.37 -12.33
C ARG A 121 15.94 15.82 -11.89
N ASP A 122 15.06 16.33 -11.05
CA ASP A 122 15.11 17.73 -10.61
C ASP A 122 16.36 17.97 -9.72
N GLU A 123 16.76 17.01 -8.90
CA GLU A 123 18.03 17.05 -8.15
C GLU A 123 19.26 17.04 -9.08
N LEU A 124 19.28 16.17 -10.10
CA LEU A 124 20.38 16.11 -11.07
C LEU A 124 20.50 17.39 -11.90
N LEU A 125 19.38 18.06 -12.19
CA LEU A 125 19.34 19.30 -12.95
C LEU A 125 19.48 20.55 -12.07
N GLY A 126 19.53 20.40 -10.75
CA GLY A 126 19.62 21.52 -9.80
C GLY A 126 18.37 22.40 -9.78
N THR A 127 17.20 21.86 -10.10
CA THR A 127 15.92 22.57 -10.15
C THR A 127 15.10 22.43 -8.86
N VAL A 128 15.74 22.04 -7.76
CA VAL A 128 15.15 21.86 -6.41
C VAL A 128 15.04 23.19 -5.68
#